data_AF-A0A9X8ITF8-F1
#
_entry.id   AF-A0A9X8ITF8-F1
#
_cell.length_a   1.000
_cell.length_b   1.000
_cell.length_c   1.000
_cell.angle_alpha   90.00
_cell.angle_beta   90.00
_cell.angle_gamma   90.00
#
_symmetry.space_group_name_H-M   'P 1'
#
loop_
_entity.id
_entity.type
_entity.pdbx_description
1 polymer ?
#
loop_
_entity_poly.entity_id
_entity_poly.type
_entity_poly.pdbx_seq_one_letter_code
_entity_poly.pdbx_strand_id
1 'polypeptide(L)' 'MKDNPIVGQGTSLQQWQASRRLAELPAIDILELVPLGSRAVIVAPHPDDEVLGCGGIMQLLAAAGRPLQLISVTD' A
#
# COMPACT_ATOMS: atom_id res chain seq x y z
N MET A 1 -9.63 -30.19 -3.20
CA MET A 1 -8.93 -29.07 -2.53
C MET A 1 -7.95 -28.53 -3.54
N LYS A 2 -7.99 -27.24 -3.91
CA LYS A 2 -6.95 -26.66 -4.77
C LYS A 2 -5.66 -26.58 -3.94
N ASP A 3 -4.53 -26.95 -4.54
CA ASP A 3 -3.23 -26.81 -3.88
C ASP A 3 -2.97 -25.33 -3.55
N ASN A 4 -2.40 -25.06 -2.38
CA ASN A 4 -2.05 -23.70 -1.97
C ASN A 4 -0.88 -23.20 -2.83
N PRO A 5 -1.05 -22.16 -3.66
CA PRO A 5 0.03 -21.67 -4.51
C PRO A 5 1.11 -20.92 -3.72
N ILE A 6 0.83 -20.54 -2.47
CA ILE A 6 1.78 -19.83 -1.60
C ILE A 6 2.60 -20.88 -0.85
N VAL A 7 3.75 -21.23 -1.43
CA VAL A 7 4.70 -22.18 -0.88
C VAL A 7 6.02 -21.49 -0.49
N GLY A 8 6.62 -21.91 0.62
CA GLY A 8 7.88 -21.36 1.14
C GLY A 8 7.70 -20.46 2.36
N GLN A 9 8.82 -20.02 2.94
CA GLN A 9 8.88 -19.19 4.16
C GLN A 9 8.65 -17.68 3.89
N GLY A 10 8.59 -17.28 2.61
CA GLY A 10 8.62 -15.87 2.22
C GLY A 10 9.97 -15.20 2.51
N THR A 11 10.03 -13.88 2.31
CA THR A 11 11.17 -13.04 2.68
C THR A 11 10.99 -12.55 4.12
N SER A 12 11.99 -12.75 4.98
CA SER A 12 11.87 -12.35 6.39
C SER A 12 11.79 -10.84 6.56
N LEU A 13 11.19 -10.37 7.66
CA LEU A 13 11.15 -8.94 8.00
C LEU A 13 12.57 -8.33 8.02
N GLN A 14 13.53 -9.05 8.59
CA GLN A 14 14.93 -8.60 8.65
C GLN A 14 15.53 -8.44 7.25
N GLN A 15 15.24 -9.36 6.33
CA GLN A 15 15.71 -9.28 4.94
C GLN A 15 15.06 -8.11 4.20
N TRP A 16 13.77 -7.85 4.42
CA TRP A 16 13.09 -6.69 3.87
C TRP A 16 13.70 -5.38 4.37
N GLN A 17 13.93 -5.25 5.68
CA GLN A 17 14.54 -4.07 6.29
C GLN A 17 15.98 -3.85 5.83
N ALA A 18 16.73 -4.91 5.56
CA ALA A 18 18.10 -4.85 5.06
C ALA A 18 18.20 -4.68 3.53
N SER A 19 17.08 -4.57 2.81
CA SER A 19 17.07 -4.46 1.35
C SER A 19 17.69 -3.14 0.89
N ARG A 20 18.90 -3.21 0.31
CA ARG A 20 19.57 -2.05 -0.28
C ARG A 20 18.73 -1.36 -1.35
N ARG A 21 18.05 -2.14 -2.19
CA ARG A 21 17.19 -1.61 -3.26
C ARG A 21 16.03 -0.78 -2.70
N LEU A 22 15.43 -1.20 -1.58
CA LEU A 22 14.38 -0.41 -0.92
C LEU A 22 14.95 0.82 -0.24
N ALA A 23 16.12 0.70 0.39
CA ALA A 23 16.78 1.83 1.05
C ALA A 23 17.23 2.93 0.07
N GLU A 24 17.48 2.59 -1.19
CA GLU A 24 17.87 3.53 -2.26
C GLU A 24 16.67 4.18 -2.96
N LEU A 25 15.43 3.76 -2.67
CA LEU A 25 14.25 4.41 -3.25
C LEU A 25 14.11 5.84 -2.70
N PRO A 26 13.79 6.83 -3.55
CA PRO A 26 13.53 8.18 -3.09
C PRO A 26 12.31 8.19 -2.16
N ALA A 27 12.45 8.83 -1.00
CA ALA A 27 11.33 9.13 -0.14
C ALA A 27 10.53 10.31 -0.73
N ILE A 28 9.21 10.27 -0.56
CA ILE A 28 8.29 11.35 -0.94
C ILE A 28 7.40 11.69 0.26
N ASP A 29 7.16 12.98 0.49
CA ASP A 29 6.21 13.41 1.50
C ASP A 29 4.78 13.10 1.05
N ILE A 30 3.91 12.71 1.99
CA ILE A 30 2.56 12.30 1.66
C ILE A 30 1.71 13.44 1.06
N LEU A 31 1.99 14.69 1.42
CA LEU A 31 1.32 15.88 0.89
C LEU A 31 1.89 16.33 -0.46
N GLU A 32 3.12 15.93 -0.77
CA GLU A 32 3.67 16.05 -2.12
C GLU A 32 3.10 14.98 -3.05
N LEU A 33 2.93 13.76 -2.54
CA LEU A 33 2.31 12.66 -3.27
C LEU A 33 0.84 12.95 -3.62
N VAL A 34 0.10 13.60 -2.71
CA VAL A 34 -1.30 14.01 -2.92
C VAL A 34 -1.45 15.50 -2.59
N PRO A 35 -1.17 16.39 -3.57
CA PRO A 35 -1.21 17.83 -3.35
C PRO A 35 -2.63 18.35 -3.17
N LEU A 36 -2.74 19.58 -2.64
CA LEU A 36 -4.03 20.25 -2.48
C LEU A 36 -4.81 20.31 -3.80
N GLY A 37 -6.11 20.04 -3.74
CA GLY A 37 -6.97 19.95 -4.92
C GLY A 37 -6.92 18.61 -5.66
N SER A 38 -6.06 17.68 -5.24
CA SER A 38 -6.01 16.30 -5.77
C SER A 38 -6.72 15.31 -4.84
N ARG A 39 -6.94 14.08 -5.33
CA ARG A 39 -7.45 12.95 -4.55
C ARG A 39 -6.58 11.71 -4.76
N ALA A 40 -6.49 10.86 -3.76
CA ALA A 40 -5.91 9.53 -3.95
C ALA A 40 -7.01 8.55 -4.37
N VAL A 41 -6.73 7.74 -5.39
CA VAL A 41 -7.59 6.63 -5.80
C VAL A 41 -6.83 5.34 -5.55
N ILE A 42 -7.38 4.49 -4.69
CA ILE A 42 -6.84 3.19 -4.32
C ILE A 42 -7.64 2.14 -5.06
N VAL A 43 -6.96 1.32 -5.85
CA VAL A 43 -7.58 0.21 -6.59
C VAL A 43 -7.02 -1.08 -6.06
N ALA A 44 -7.89 -1.93 -5.53
CA ALA A 44 -7.55 -3.19 -4.89
C ALA A 44 -8.21 -4.36 -5.64
N PRO A 45 -7.52 -5.48 -5.88
CA PRO A 45 -8.12 -6.63 -6.55
C PRO A 45 -9.36 -7.15 -5.81
N HIS A 46 -9.23 -7.41 -4.51
CA HIS A 46 -10.32 -7.85 -3.64
C HIS A 46 -10.47 -6.86 -2.47
N PRO A 47 -11.60 -6.87 -1.74
CA PRO A 47 -11.68 -6.19 -0.45
C PRO A 47 -10.56 -6.66 0.48
N ASP A 48 -10.07 -5.77 1.35
CA ASP A 48 -9.00 -5.97 2.33
C ASP A 48 -7.56 -5.85 1.78
N ASP A 49 -7.33 -6.04 0.48
CA ASP A 49 -6.00 -5.90 -0.12
C ASP A 49 -5.44 -4.47 0.10
N GLU A 50 -6.29 -3.45 0.08
CA GLU A 50 -5.89 -2.07 0.34
C GLU A 50 -5.38 -1.84 1.76
N VAL A 51 -5.91 -2.57 2.73
CA VAL A 51 -5.54 -2.43 4.13
C VAL A 51 -4.12 -2.94 4.33
N LEU A 52 -3.82 -4.11 3.74
CA LEU A 52 -2.49 -4.72 3.79
C LEU A 52 -1.46 -3.95 2.96
N GLY A 53 -1.85 -3.46 1.78
CA GLY A 53 -0.93 -2.80 0.85
C GLY A 53 -0.66 -1.33 1.17
N CYS A 54 -1.69 -0.56 1.53
CA CYS A 54 -1.59 0.90 1.69
C CYS A 54 -2.41 1.48 2.85
N GLY A 55 -2.92 0.66 3.78
CA GLY A 55 -3.79 1.13 4.87
C GLY A 55 -3.15 2.25 5.72
N GLY A 56 -1.85 2.16 5.99
CA GLY A 56 -1.11 3.22 6.69
C GLY A 56 -1.06 4.54 5.90
N ILE A 57 -0.86 4.47 4.59
CA ILE A 57 -0.86 5.64 3.70
C ILE A 57 -2.25 6.27 3.64
N MET A 58 -3.30 5.45 3.53
CA MET A 58 -4.70 5.90 3.56
C MET A 58 -5.03 6.63 4.87
N GLN A 59 -4.59 6.12 6.02
CA GLN A 59 -4.78 6.78 7.31
C GLN A 59 -4.06 8.14 7.39
N LEU A 60 -2.81 8.23 6.91
CA LEU A 60 -2.07 9.49 6.88
C LEU A 60 -2.74 10.53 5.97
N LEU A 61 -3.21 10.12 4.80
CA LEU A 61 -3.94 10.99 3.88
C LEU A 61 -5.28 11.44 4.46
N ALA A 62 -6.04 10.54 5.09
CA ALA A 62 -7.29 10.88 5.76
C ALA A 62 -7.07 11.89 6.90
N ALA A 63 -6.05 11.67 7.73
CA ALA A 63 -5.67 12.59 8.81
C ALA A 63 -5.23 13.97 8.27
N ALA A 64 -4.60 14.01 7.09
CA ALA A 64 -4.27 15.25 6.39
C ALA A 64 -5.49 15.91 5.69
N GLY A 65 -6.68 15.31 5.73
CA GLY A 65 -7.87 15.80 5.04
C GLY A 65 -7.80 15.65 3.52
N ARG A 66 -7.06 14.66 3.00
CA ARG A 66 -6.95 14.40 1.56
C ARG A 66 -8.11 13.49 1.13
N PRO A 67 -8.85 13.84 0.06
CA PRO A 67 -9.94 12.99 -0.42
C PRO A 67 -9.41 11.63 -0.88
N LEU A 68 -10.10 10.56 -0.48
CA LEU A 68 -9.80 9.18 -0.83
C LEU A 68 -10.97 8.56 -1.61
N GLN A 69 -10.65 7.73 -2.60
CA GLN A 69 -11.60 6.85 -3.27
C GLN A 69 -11.02 5.44 -3.30
N LEU A 70 -11.75 4.48 -2.76
CA LEU A 70 -11.39 3.05 -2.81
C LEU A 70 -12.24 2.35 -3.86
N ILE A 71 -11.61 1.51 -4.67
CA ILE A 71 -12.25 0.69 -5.69
C ILE A 71 -11.75 -0.75 -5.50
N SER A 72 -12.63 -1.63 -5.02
CA SER A 72 -12.41 -3.08 -5.06
C SER A 72 -12.90 -3.62 -6.41
N VAL A 73 -12.06 -4.40 -7.08
CA VAL A 73 -12.37 -4.93 -8.42
C VAL A 73 -13.34 -6.11 -8.33
N THR A 74 -13.22 -6.92 -7.28
CA THR A 74 -14.15 -8.00 -6.96
C THR A 74 -14.85 -7.76 -5.62
N ASP A 75 -15.83 -8.61 -5.34
CA ASP A 75 -16.38 -8.85 -4.01
C ASP A 75 -15.51 -9.79 -3.16
#